data_AF-A0A4R0HAH3-F1
#
_entry.id   AF-A0A4R0HAH3-F1
#
_cell.length_a   1.000
_cell.length_b   1.000
_cell.length_c   1.000
_cell.angle_alpha   90.00
_cell.angle_beta   90.00
_cell.angle_gamma   90.00
#
_symmetry.space_group_name_H-M   'P 1'
#
loop_
_entity.id
_entity.type
_entity.pdbx_description
1 polymer ?
#
loop_
_entity_poly.entity_id
_entity_poly.type
_entity_poly.pdbx_seq_one_letter_code
_entity_poly.pdbx_strand_id
1 'polypeptide(L)'
;MRNVFSGNVHLSIFFVCVFSFFSFGASAVININRFDKLETVENITMDKQVQASLKNVLGADYDAFMGNFDVYGEPRHTADGGLFVEGWLKDLYLENASAFVIYPDGRLSAAWVVPEASVAHSKSNTGEKRIPEVLQQWVSRFQNVSFNTPAVSQTAETFVDFFETDKFKIKLVTACGNGVNCNEATYYGVRKKDRAEVTLKGSVVRQYCEQAICPIITYTFKNGTTTYRLSKIDNSLTVIQNGKILLDEKGIWKEHQ
;
A
#
# COMPACT_ATOMS: atom_id res chain seq x y z
N MET A 1 17.67 -86.13 -14.41
CA MET A 1 16.69 -85.37 -13.61
C MET A 1 17.45 -84.33 -12.81
N ARG A 2 16.94 -83.08 -12.86
CA ARG A 2 17.28 -81.85 -12.12
C ARG A 2 18.45 -81.89 -11.12
N ASN A 3 19.35 -80.92 -11.24
CA ASN A 3 19.55 -79.94 -10.18
C ASN A 3 20.12 -78.62 -10.74
N VAL A 4 19.51 -77.53 -10.27
CA VAL A 4 19.73 -76.11 -10.56
C VAL A 4 20.37 -75.49 -9.30
N PHE A 5 20.89 -74.26 -9.45
CA PHE A 5 21.40 -73.29 -8.47
C PHE A 5 22.94 -73.29 -8.33
N SER A 6 23.65 -72.17 -8.17
CA SER A 6 23.42 -70.71 -8.34
C SER A 6 24.68 -70.01 -7.79
N GLY A 7 25.03 -68.85 -8.34
CA GLY A 7 25.91 -67.85 -7.69
C GLY A 7 27.39 -67.94 -8.11
N ASN A 8 28.16 -66.86 -8.21
CA ASN A 8 27.91 -65.45 -7.93
C ASN A 8 28.95 -64.65 -8.75
N VAL A 9 28.51 -63.70 -9.57
CA VAL A 9 29.41 -62.69 -10.17
C VAL A 9 29.53 -61.56 -9.16
N HIS A 10 30.69 -61.41 -8.54
CA HIS A 10 30.95 -60.34 -7.59
C HIS A 10 31.26 -59.05 -8.37
N LEU A 11 30.21 -58.25 -8.63
CA LEU A 11 30.31 -56.92 -9.20
C LEU A 11 30.73 -55.95 -8.08
N SER A 12 31.99 -55.54 -8.07
CA SER A 12 32.50 -54.52 -7.15
C SER A 12 31.88 -53.17 -7.47
N ILE A 13 30.89 -52.75 -6.69
CA ILE A 13 30.27 -51.43 -6.76
C ILE A 13 31.20 -50.43 -6.07
N PHE A 14 31.84 -49.57 -6.87
CA PHE A 14 32.50 -48.35 -6.40
C PHE A 14 31.42 -47.43 -5.82
N PHE A 15 31.37 -47.29 -4.50
CA PHE A 15 30.51 -46.33 -3.81
C PHE A 15 31.14 -44.94 -3.94
N VAL A 16 30.83 -44.24 -5.03
CA VAL A 16 31.14 -42.81 -5.18
C VAL A 16 30.20 -42.06 -4.23
N CYS A 17 30.73 -41.62 -3.09
CA CYS A 17 30.06 -40.65 -2.23
C CYS A 17 29.89 -39.35 -3.00
N VAL A 18 28.74 -39.19 -3.66
CA VAL A 18 28.26 -37.91 -4.17
C VAL A 18 27.97 -37.06 -2.94
N PHE A 19 28.95 -36.24 -2.55
CA PHE A 19 28.71 -35.09 -1.69
C PHE A 19 27.76 -34.18 -2.45
N SER A 20 26.47 -34.33 -2.19
CA SER A 20 25.46 -33.35 -2.53
C SER A 20 25.88 -32.05 -1.85
N PHE A 21 26.58 -31.20 -2.59
CA PHE A 21 26.70 -29.79 -2.29
C PHE A 21 25.27 -29.25 -2.27
N PHE A 22 24.66 -29.21 -1.09
CA PHE A 22 23.59 -28.28 -0.83
C PHE A 22 24.19 -26.90 -1.05
N SER A 23 23.99 -26.34 -2.24
CA SER A 23 24.18 -24.92 -2.47
C SER A 23 23.20 -24.22 -1.53
N PHE A 24 23.68 -23.83 -0.35
CA PHE A 24 23.02 -22.81 0.45
C PHE A 24 23.02 -21.57 -0.44
N GLY A 25 21.92 -21.35 -1.15
CA GLY A 25 21.70 -20.11 -1.87
C GLY A 25 21.85 -18.98 -0.86
N ALA A 26 22.80 -18.09 -1.10
CA ALA A 26 22.91 -16.89 -0.30
C ALA A 26 21.56 -16.16 -0.39
N SER A 27 20.82 -16.07 0.72
CA SER A 27 19.63 -15.23 0.76
C SER A 27 20.06 -13.83 0.37
N ALA A 28 19.56 -13.35 -0.77
CA ALA A 28 19.81 -11.98 -1.20
C ALA A 28 19.21 -11.06 -0.12
N VAL A 29 20.06 -10.28 0.53
CA VAL A 29 19.61 -9.32 1.55
C VAL A 29 18.89 -8.18 0.83
N ILE A 30 17.58 -8.07 1.07
CA ILE A 30 16.76 -7.00 0.52
C ILE A 30 16.91 -5.77 1.42
N ASN A 31 17.43 -4.67 0.87
CA ASN A 31 17.49 -3.41 1.62
C ASN A 31 16.12 -2.72 1.61
N ILE A 32 15.27 -3.08 2.56
CA ILE A 32 13.89 -2.57 2.67
C ILE A 32 13.82 -1.07 3.00
N ASN A 33 14.85 -0.51 3.65
CA ASN A 33 14.87 0.90 4.11
C ASN A 33 14.86 1.92 2.97
N ARG A 34 15.10 1.50 1.72
CA ARG A 34 15.00 2.42 0.57
C ARG A 34 13.55 2.69 0.16
N PHE A 35 12.58 1.93 0.68
CA PHE A 35 11.16 1.98 0.31
C PHE A 35 10.26 2.46 1.46
N ASP A 36 10.84 2.90 2.58
CA ASP A 36 10.12 3.20 3.82
C ASP A 36 9.52 4.62 3.89
N LYS A 37 9.38 5.27 2.73
CA LYS A 37 8.77 6.60 2.59
C LYS A 37 7.72 6.59 1.51
N LEU A 38 6.72 7.45 1.65
CA LEU A 38 5.65 7.59 0.67
C LEU A 38 6.17 7.94 -0.74
N GLU A 39 7.26 8.71 -0.84
CA GLU A 39 7.86 9.08 -2.13
C GLU A 39 8.66 7.95 -2.78
N THR A 40 9.00 6.90 -2.05
CA THR A 40 9.87 5.82 -2.54
C THR A 40 9.20 4.45 -2.58
N VAL A 41 8.10 4.26 -1.85
CA VAL A 41 7.41 2.98 -1.70
C VAL A 41 6.95 2.39 -3.03
N GLU A 42 6.53 3.20 -4.02
CA GLU A 42 6.10 2.69 -5.33
C GLU A 42 7.20 1.91 -6.07
N ASN A 43 8.47 2.18 -5.76
CA ASN A 43 9.59 1.48 -6.39
C ASN A 43 9.76 0.05 -5.86
N ILE A 44 9.14 -0.31 -4.73
CA ILE A 44 9.32 -1.64 -4.13
C ILE A 44 8.74 -2.74 -5.01
N THR A 45 7.62 -2.47 -5.68
CA THR A 45 6.96 -3.41 -6.59
C THR A 45 7.64 -3.46 -7.96
N MET A 46 8.57 -2.53 -8.22
CA MET A 46 9.44 -2.53 -9.40
C MET A 46 10.81 -3.16 -9.14
N ASP A 47 11.16 -3.41 -7.87
CA ASP A 47 12.42 -4.03 -7.51
C ASP A 47 12.45 -5.51 -7.94
N LYS A 48 13.53 -5.91 -8.63
CA LYS A 48 13.64 -7.25 -9.23
C LYS A 48 13.59 -8.37 -8.20
N GLN A 49 14.19 -8.17 -7.03
CA GLN A 49 14.22 -9.19 -5.98
C GLN A 49 12.85 -9.30 -5.32
N VAL A 50 12.23 -8.15 -5.03
CA VAL A 50 10.87 -8.12 -4.47
C VAL A 50 9.85 -8.73 -5.44
N GLN A 51 9.89 -8.38 -6.73
CA GLN A 51 9.03 -8.97 -7.75
C GLN A 51 9.22 -10.49 -7.85
N ALA A 52 10.47 -10.97 -7.81
CA ALA A 52 10.74 -12.41 -7.83
C ALA A 52 10.15 -13.12 -6.60
N SER A 53 10.33 -12.54 -5.41
CA SER A 53 9.74 -13.05 -4.17
C SER A 53 8.22 -13.07 -4.22
N LEU A 54 7.58 -11.98 -4.66
CA LEU A 54 6.13 -11.89 -4.82
C LEU A 54 5.62 -12.93 -5.83
N LYS A 55 6.24 -13.08 -7.00
CA LYS A 55 5.87 -14.11 -7.99
C LYS A 55 5.99 -15.52 -7.43
N ASN A 56 7.05 -15.78 -6.67
CA ASN A 56 7.26 -17.08 -6.03
C ASN A 56 6.20 -17.38 -4.96
N VAL A 57 5.83 -16.39 -4.13
CA VAL A 57 4.82 -16.57 -3.07
C VAL A 57 3.41 -16.65 -3.65
N LEU A 58 3.09 -15.82 -4.64
CA LEU A 58 1.72 -15.66 -5.15
C LEU A 58 1.39 -16.64 -6.28
N GLY A 59 2.37 -17.01 -7.10
CA GLY A 59 2.16 -17.90 -8.25
C GLY A 59 1.14 -17.32 -9.22
N ALA A 60 0.08 -18.09 -9.51
CA ALA A 60 -1.01 -17.67 -10.40
C ALA A 60 -1.79 -16.44 -9.91
N ASP A 61 -1.75 -16.14 -8.60
CA ASP A 61 -2.47 -15.00 -8.01
C ASP A 61 -1.68 -13.68 -8.10
N TYR A 62 -0.46 -13.71 -8.65
CA TYR A 62 0.41 -12.54 -8.72
C TYR A 62 -0.24 -11.37 -9.46
N ASP A 63 -0.88 -11.63 -10.60
CA ASP A 63 -1.48 -10.55 -11.41
C ASP A 63 -2.69 -9.93 -10.72
N ALA A 64 -3.54 -10.74 -10.06
CA ALA A 64 -4.67 -10.24 -9.27
C ALA A 64 -4.20 -9.40 -8.08
N PHE A 65 -3.16 -9.86 -7.38
CA PHE A 65 -2.53 -9.12 -6.29
C PHE A 65 -1.93 -7.80 -6.77
N MET A 66 -1.14 -7.82 -7.85
CA MET A 66 -0.45 -6.65 -8.38
C MET A 66 -1.40 -5.66 -9.05
N GLY A 67 -2.51 -6.13 -9.61
CA GLY A 67 -3.56 -5.30 -10.21
C GLY A 67 -4.18 -4.31 -9.24
N ASN A 68 -4.02 -4.51 -7.93
CA ASN A 68 -4.50 -3.59 -6.90
C ASN A 68 -3.53 -2.43 -6.60
N PHE A 69 -2.35 -2.30 -7.23
CA PHE A 69 -1.36 -1.26 -6.86
C PHE A 69 -1.37 -0.03 -7.77
N ASP A 70 -2.47 0.74 -7.76
CA ASP A 70 -2.50 2.07 -8.40
C ASP A 70 -2.06 3.19 -7.45
N VAL A 71 -2.46 3.08 -6.18
CA VAL A 71 -2.11 4.00 -5.10
C VAL A 71 -1.42 3.21 -4.00
N TYR A 72 -0.37 3.78 -3.43
CA TYR A 72 0.37 3.20 -2.32
C TYR A 72 0.01 3.87 -1.00
N GLY A 73 -0.17 3.06 0.04
CA GLY A 73 -0.23 3.52 1.42
C GLY A 73 1.14 3.95 1.94
N GLU A 74 1.16 4.67 3.06
CA GLU A 74 2.40 4.97 3.75
C GLU A 74 3.01 3.66 4.29
N PRO A 75 4.25 3.33 3.89
CA PRO A 75 4.91 2.10 4.34
C PRO A 75 5.21 2.19 5.84
N ARG A 76 5.16 1.04 6.54
CA ARG A 76 5.39 1.00 7.99
C ARG A 76 6.32 -0.15 8.36
N HIS A 77 7.32 0.13 9.17
CA HIS A 77 8.14 -0.91 9.77
C HIS A 77 7.33 -1.70 10.81
N THR A 78 7.43 -3.02 10.77
CA THR A 78 6.81 -3.92 11.75
C THR A 78 7.75 -4.10 12.94
N ALA A 79 7.21 -4.45 14.11
CA ALA A 79 8.00 -4.63 15.33
C ALA A 79 9.05 -5.75 15.22
N ASP A 80 8.83 -6.71 14.33
CA ASP A 80 9.72 -7.83 14.03
C ASP A 80 10.65 -7.57 12.82
N GLY A 81 10.76 -6.32 12.37
CA GLY A 81 11.79 -5.86 11.43
C GLY A 81 11.46 -6.05 9.94
N GLY A 82 10.18 -6.25 9.60
CA GLY A 82 9.69 -6.23 8.23
C GLY A 82 9.20 -4.84 7.80
N LEU A 83 8.97 -4.67 6.50
CA LEU A 83 8.32 -3.49 5.93
C LEU A 83 6.93 -3.89 5.44
N PHE A 84 5.90 -3.33 6.05
CA PHE A 84 4.52 -3.42 5.59
C PHE A 84 4.26 -2.40 4.48
N VAL A 85 3.71 -2.88 3.37
CA VAL A 85 3.32 -2.10 2.20
C VAL A 85 1.91 -2.50 1.80
N GLU A 86 1.08 -1.52 1.49
CA GLU A 86 -0.25 -1.75 0.94
C GLU A 86 -0.52 -0.84 -0.26
N GLY A 87 -1.47 -1.28 -1.09
CA GLY A 87 -1.95 -0.51 -2.22
C GLY A 87 -3.37 -0.90 -2.59
N TRP A 88 -4.03 -0.01 -3.33
CA TRP A 88 -5.39 -0.19 -3.81
C TRP A 88 -5.57 0.45 -5.19
N LEU A 89 -6.58 -0.04 -5.91
CA LEU A 89 -7.05 0.62 -7.12
C LEU A 89 -7.51 2.02 -6.75
N LYS A 90 -7.17 3.00 -7.58
CA LYS A 90 -7.64 4.37 -7.39
C LYS A 90 -9.16 4.33 -7.26
N ASP A 91 -9.67 4.83 -6.14
CA ASP A 91 -11.10 4.97 -5.80
C ASP A 91 -11.78 3.72 -5.19
N LEU A 92 -11.06 2.60 -5.03
CA LEU A 92 -11.62 1.32 -4.56
C LEU A 92 -10.90 0.72 -3.34
N TYR A 93 -10.53 1.56 -2.37
CA TYR A 93 -9.69 1.16 -1.21
C TYR A 93 -10.22 0.00 -0.36
N LEU A 94 -11.54 -0.13 -0.23
CA LEU A 94 -12.18 -1.19 0.57
C LEU A 94 -12.72 -2.34 -0.28
N GLU A 95 -12.63 -2.22 -1.60
CA GLU A 95 -13.20 -3.17 -2.55
C GLU A 95 -12.10 -3.99 -3.23
N ASN A 96 -10.96 -3.34 -3.52
CA ASN A 96 -9.81 -3.91 -4.21
C ASN A 96 -8.50 -3.38 -3.62
N ALA A 97 -7.88 -4.19 -2.77
CA ALA A 97 -6.66 -3.83 -2.09
C ALA A 97 -5.73 -5.02 -1.91
N SER A 98 -4.44 -4.74 -1.87
CA SER A 98 -3.38 -5.69 -1.63
C SER A 98 -2.43 -5.15 -0.58
N ALA A 99 -1.89 -6.03 0.25
CA ALA A 99 -0.85 -5.71 1.19
C ALA A 99 0.16 -6.84 1.30
N PHE A 100 1.40 -6.49 1.62
CA PHE A 100 2.42 -7.47 1.93
C PHE A 100 3.38 -6.95 2.99
N VAL A 101 4.04 -7.88 3.67
CA VAL A 101 5.18 -7.62 4.54
C VAL A 101 6.37 -8.33 3.95
N ILE A 102 7.47 -7.61 3.78
CA ILE A 102 8.74 -8.17 3.32
C ILE A 102 9.84 -7.89 4.34
N TYR A 103 10.67 -8.88 4.58
CA TYR A 103 11.79 -8.82 5.52
C TYR A 103 13.13 -8.78 4.77
N PRO A 104 14.20 -8.26 5.39
CA PRO A 104 15.51 -8.20 4.74
C PRO A 104 16.07 -9.57 4.35
N ASP A 105 15.66 -10.63 5.04
CA ASP A 105 16.05 -12.02 4.79
C ASP A 105 15.29 -12.69 3.64
N GLY A 106 14.33 -11.99 3.02
CA GLY A 106 13.51 -12.49 1.92
C GLY A 106 12.23 -13.20 2.36
N ARG A 107 11.95 -13.29 3.68
CA ARG A 107 10.61 -13.67 4.16
C ARG A 107 9.59 -12.68 3.61
N LEU A 108 8.46 -13.21 3.17
CA LEU A 108 7.39 -12.47 2.55
C LEU A 108 6.05 -13.11 2.88
N SER A 109 5.11 -12.28 3.32
CA SER A 109 3.70 -12.63 3.43
C SER A 109 2.88 -11.60 2.67
N ALA A 110 1.86 -12.04 1.94
CA ALA A 110 1.01 -11.19 1.13
C ALA A 110 -0.46 -11.53 1.39
N ALA A 111 -1.33 -10.53 1.31
CA ALA A 111 -2.77 -10.65 1.39
C ALA A 111 -3.43 -9.73 0.36
N TRP A 112 -4.59 -10.13 -0.17
CA TRP A 112 -5.33 -9.32 -1.13
C TRP A 112 -6.83 -9.62 -1.08
N VAL A 113 -7.62 -8.66 -1.55
CA VAL A 113 -9.07 -8.76 -1.73
C VAL A 113 -9.38 -8.41 -3.19
N VAL A 114 -10.27 -9.20 -3.78
CA VAL A 114 -10.91 -8.93 -5.08
C VAL A 114 -12.44 -8.92 -4.88
N PRO A 115 -13.21 -8.21 -5.71
CA PRO A 115 -14.63 -7.95 -5.45
C PRO A 115 -15.46 -9.23 -5.53
N GLU A 116 -15.01 -10.22 -6.29
CA GLU A 116 -15.72 -11.48 -6.48
C GLU A 116 -15.64 -12.40 -5.25
N ALA A 117 -14.66 -12.20 -4.36
CA ALA A 117 -14.35 -13.16 -3.29
C ALA A 117 -15.03 -12.84 -1.95
N SER A 118 -15.40 -11.58 -1.68
CA SER A 118 -15.88 -11.11 -0.35
C SER A 118 -14.99 -11.52 0.85
N VAL A 119 -13.79 -12.02 0.60
CA VAL A 119 -12.87 -12.60 1.59
C VAL A 119 -11.45 -12.27 1.17
N ALA A 120 -10.62 -11.86 2.15
CA ALA A 120 -9.20 -11.65 1.89
C ALA A 120 -8.46 -12.99 1.77
N HIS A 121 -7.69 -13.12 0.72
CA HIS A 121 -6.75 -14.21 0.51
C HIS A 121 -5.40 -13.87 1.15
N SER A 122 -4.61 -14.89 1.51
CA SER A 122 -3.24 -14.68 1.96
C SER A 122 -2.32 -15.83 1.59
N LYS A 123 -1.04 -15.52 1.37
CA LYS A 123 0.04 -16.49 1.11
C LYS A 123 1.33 -16.04 1.78
N SER A 124 2.18 -16.99 2.13
CA SER A 124 3.46 -16.73 2.79
C SER A 124 4.53 -17.76 2.39
N ASN A 125 5.80 -17.35 2.37
CA ASN A 125 6.96 -18.24 2.25
C ASN A 125 7.66 -18.52 3.58
N THR A 126 7.12 -18.04 4.71
CA THR A 126 7.78 -18.16 6.02
C THR A 126 7.67 -19.55 6.64
N GLY A 127 6.81 -20.43 6.09
CA GLY A 127 6.48 -21.73 6.68
C GLY A 127 5.65 -21.63 7.97
N GLU A 128 5.31 -20.42 8.40
CA GLU A 128 4.52 -20.17 9.60
C GLU A 128 3.03 -20.41 9.33
N LYS A 129 2.33 -20.98 10.32
CA LYS A 129 0.90 -21.27 10.21
C LYS A 129 0.03 -20.01 10.20
N ARG A 130 0.56 -18.88 10.70
CA ARG A 130 -0.15 -17.61 10.86
C ARG A 130 0.64 -16.53 10.15
N ILE A 131 -0.04 -15.68 9.38
CA ILE A 131 0.58 -14.51 8.74
C ILE A 131 0.92 -13.44 9.79
N PRO A 132 1.86 -12.52 9.53
CA PRO A 132 2.22 -11.43 10.44
C PRO A 132 1.02 -10.66 10.99
N GLU A 133 1.10 -10.19 12.25
CA GLU A 133 -0.01 -9.51 12.94
C GLU A 133 -0.55 -8.32 12.15
N VAL A 134 0.35 -7.52 11.56
CA VAL A 134 -0.04 -6.36 10.74
C VAL A 134 -0.91 -6.75 9.53
N LEU A 135 -0.67 -7.92 8.93
CA LEU A 135 -1.50 -8.43 7.83
C LEU A 135 -2.82 -8.98 8.33
N GLN A 136 -2.88 -9.52 9.55
CA GLN A 136 -4.15 -9.94 10.13
C GLN A 136 -5.04 -8.74 10.46
N GLN A 137 -4.46 -7.69 11.02
CA GLN A 137 -5.13 -6.41 11.25
C GLN A 137 -5.58 -5.77 9.92
N TRP A 138 -4.77 -5.91 8.87
CA TRP A 138 -5.15 -5.47 7.54
C TRP A 138 -6.31 -6.31 6.98
N VAL A 139 -6.26 -7.64 7.08
CA VAL A 139 -7.32 -8.56 6.62
C VAL A 139 -8.64 -8.33 7.38
N SER A 140 -8.60 -8.03 8.68
CA SER A 140 -9.81 -7.84 9.48
C SER A 140 -10.68 -6.67 9.01
N ARG A 141 -10.10 -5.70 8.28
CA ARG A 141 -10.84 -4.61 7.60
C ARG A 141 -11.93 -5.14 6.65
N PHE A 142 -11.75 -6.35 6.12
CA PHE A 142 -12.61 -6.92 5.08
C PHE A 142 -13.57 -7.99 5.61
N GLN A 143 -13.46 -8.41 6.88
CA GLN A 143 -14.24 -9.53 7.44
C GLN A 143 -15.76 -9.27 7.53
N ASN A 144 -16.20 -8.01 7.47
CA ASN A 144 -17.60 -7.61 7.49
C ASN A 144 -18.05 -6.91 6.19
N VAL A 145 -17.23 -7.00 5.13
CA VAL A 145 -17.57 -6.41 3.83
C VAL A 145 -18.38 -7.44 3.04
N SER A 146 -19.68 -7.19 2.90
CA SER A 146 -20.55 -7.93 1.99
C SER A 146 -20.66 -7.16 0.69
N PHE A 147 -20.18 -7.73 -0.42
CA PHE A 147 -20.35 -7.16 -1.77
C PHE A 147 -21.77 -7.39 -2.34
N ASN A 148 -22.74 -7.79 -1.52
CA ASN A 148 -24.15 -7.68 -1.88
C ASN A 148 -24.53 -6.20 -1.88
N THR A 149 -24.38 -5.56 -3.04
CA THR A 149 -24.77 -4.16 -3.29
C THR A 149 -26.19 -3.91 -2.77
N PRO A 150 -26.38 -3.24 -1.62
CA PRO A 150 -27.65 -2.59 -1.36
C PRO A 150 -27.62 -1.30 -2.18
N ALA A 151 -28.71 -0.93 -2.83
CA ALA A 151 -28.83 0.42 -3.36
C ALA A 151 -28.76 1.40 -2.17
N VAL A 152 -27.57 1.91 -1.87
CA VAL A 152 -27.40 2.94 -0.85
C VAL A 152 -27.90 4.22 -1.47
N SER A 153 -29.05 4.68 -1.01
CA SER A 153 -29.44 6.08 -1.12
C SER A 153 -28.47 6.93 -0.31
N GLN A 154 -27.27 7.19 -0.85
CA GLN A 154 -26.26 8.05 -0.23
C GLN A 154 -26.72 9.50 -0.33
N THR A 155 -27.18 10.07 0.78
CA THR A 155 -27.29 11.53 0.89
C THR A 155 -25.91 12.13 0.68
N ALA A 156 -25.77 13.07 -0.26
CA ALA A 156 -24.52 13.76 -0.51
C ALA A 156 -24.04 14.49 0.76
N GLU A 157 -22.84 14.14 1.23
CA GLU A 157 -22.16 14.75 2.37
C GLU A 157 -20.99 15.60 1.86
N THR A 158 -20.89 16.84 2.33
CA THR A 158 -19.82 17.76 1.94
C THR A 158 -18.99 18.13 3.16
N PHE A 159 -17.71 17.78 3.13
CA PHE A 159 -16.73 18.15 4.15
C PHE A 159 -16.06 19.46 3.74
N VAL A 160 -16.00 20.42 4.66
CA VAL A 160 -15.34 21.71 4.44
C VAL A 160 -14.32 21.95 5.53
N ASP A 161 -13.05 22.07 5.14
CA ASP A 161 -11.97 22.44 6.04
C ASP A 161 -11.43 23.83 5.69
N PHE A 162 -10.94 24.53 6.73
CA PHE A 162 -10.25 25.80 6.57
C PHE A 162 -8.84 25.69 7.15
N PHE A 163 -7.85 26.19 6.41
CA PHE A 163 -6.46 26.25 6.83
C PHE A 163 -5.91 27.66 6.58
N GLU A 164 -5.22 28.21 7.56
CA GLU A 164 -4.65 29.55 7.48
C GLU A 164 -3.18 29.53 7.89
N THR A 165 -2.31 30.07 7.03
CA THR A 165 -0.90 30.34 7.32
C THR A 165 -0.69 31.86 7.44
N ASP A 166 0.53 32.30 7.70
CA ASP A 166 0.86 33.73 7.67
C ASP A 166 0.57 34.40 6.32
N LYS A 167 0.66 33.63 5.22
CA LYS A 167 0.55 34.16 3.86
C LYS A 167 -0.75 33.79 3.14
N PHE A 168 -1.46 32.74 3.57
CA PHE A 168 -2.58 32.18 2.81
C PHE A 168 -3.82 31.94 3.67
N LYS A 169 -5.00 32.11 3.06
CA LYS A 169 -6.27 31.58 3.54
C LYS A 169 -6.74 30.50 2.57
N ILE A 170 -7.06 29.32 3.07
CA ILE A 170 -7.34 28.15 2.25
C ILE A 170 -8.65 27.52 2.72
N LYS A 171 -9.56 27.30 1.77
CA LYS A 171 -10.77 26.50 1.95
C LYS A 171 -10.62 25.23 1.13
N LEU A 172 -10.91 24.10 1.75
CA LEU A 172 -10.90 22.78 1.12
C LEU A 172 -12.32 22.23 1.15
N VAL A 173 -12.76 21.68 0.03
CA VAL A 173 -14.10 21.09 -0.10
C VAL A 173 -13.97 19.68 -0.66
N THR A 174 -14.47 18.70 0.08
CA THR A 174 -14.52 17.30 -0.31
C THR A 174 -15.97 16.86 -0.36
N ALA A 175 -16.45 16.42 -1.53
CA ALA A 175 -17.81 15.95 -1.71
C ALA A 175 -17.83 14.42 -1.71
N CYS A 176 -18.78 13.84 -0.97
CA CYS A 176 -18.99 12.40 -0.84
C CYS A 176 -20.47 12.09 -1.09
N GLY A 177 -20.80 11.01 -1.81
CA GLY A 177 -22.18 10.60 -2.09
C GLY A 177 -22.58 10.71 -3.56
N ASN A 178 -23.75 10.15 -3.93
CA ASN A 178 -24.28 10.11 -5.31
C ASN A 178 -23.29 9.58 -6.37
N GLY A 179 -22.50 8.55 -6.04
CA GLY A 179 -21.50 8.00 -6.98
C GLY A 179 -20.26 8.89 -7.19
N VAL A 180 -20.10 9.96 -6.39
CA VAL A 180 -18.89 10.77 -6.35
C VAL A 180 -17.86 10.09 -5.46
N ASN A 181 -16.64 9.97 -5.99
CA ASN A 181 -15.48 9.50 -5.26
C ASN A 181 -15.16 10.42 -4.07
N CYS A 182 -15.32 9.88 -2.86
CA CYS A 182 -15.14 10.60 -1.59
C CYS A 182 -13.67 11.00 -1.30
N ASN A 183 -12.77 10.72 -2.26
CA ASN A 183 -11.37 11.13 -2.20
C ASN A 183 -11.05 12.37 -3.03
N GLU A 184 -12.01 12.94 -3.76
CA GLU A 184 -11.80 14.16 -4.54
C GLU A 184 -12.00 15.42 -3.69
N ALA A 185 -11.02 16.34 -3.77
CA ALA A 185 -11.08 17.61 -3.08
C ALA A 185 -10.87 18.78 -4.04
N THR A 186 -11.47 19.92 -3.67
CA THR A 186 -11.24 21.22 -4.31
C THR A 186 -10.58 22.17 -3.33
N TYR A 187 -9.46 22.74 -3.75
CA TYR A 187 -8.71 23.76 -3.04
C TYR A 187 -9.11 25.14 -3.54
N TYR A 188 -9.38 26.06 -2.61
CA TYR A 188 -9.57 27.48 -2.87
C TYR A 188 -8.59 28.25 -2.00
N GLY A 189 -7.53 28.78 -2.61
CA GLY A 189 -6.49 29.53 -1.90
C GLY A 189 -6.54 31.01 -2.23
N VAL A 190 -6.39 31.84 -1.21
CA VAL A 190 -6.26 33.29 -1.32
C VAL A 190 -4.95 33.72 -0.68
N ARG A 191 -4.10 34.40 -1.44
CA ARG A 191 -2.87 35.02 -0.93
C ARG A 191 -3.22 36.31 -0.20
N LYS A 192 -2.83 36.43 1.07
CA LYS A 192 -3.22 37.57 1.93
C LYS A 192 -2.65 38.91 1.45
N LYS A 193 -1.44 38.90 0.90
CA LYS A 193 -0.70 40.10 0.47
C LYS A 193 -1.44 40.93 -0.59
N ASP A 194 -1.97 40.26 -1.60
CA ASP A 194 -2.50 40.89 -2.82
C ASP A 194 -3.85 40.32 -3.26
N ARG A 195 -4.44 39.46 -2.44
CA ARG A 195 -5.76 38.84 -2.68
C ARG A 195 -5.82 37.96 -3.92
N ALA A 196 -4.68 37.57 -4.50
CA ALA A 196 -4.68 36.64 -5.62
C ALA A 196 -5.28 35.29 -5.22
N GLU A 197 -6.10 34.73 -6.11
CA GLU A 197 -6.84 33.51 -5.87
C GLU A 197 -6.37 32.38 -6.79
N VAL A 198 -6.49 31.15 -6.31
CA VAL A 198 -6.26 29.94 -7.12
C VAL A 198 -7.23 28.84 -6.70
N THR A 199 -7.78 28.15 -7.71
CA THR A 199 -8.65 27.00 -7.52
C THR A 199 -8.00 25.77 -8.12
N LEU A 200 -7.85 24.70 -7.33
CA LEU A 200 -7.19 23.47 -7.76
C LEU A 200 -8.06 22.25 -7.48
N LYS A 201 -7.94 21.24 -8.33
CA LYS A 201 -8.50 19.90 -8.09
C LYS A 201 -7.41 18.96 -7.62
N GLY A 202 -7.79 18.03 -6.75
CA GLY A 202 -6.84 17.14 -6.11
C GLY A 202 -7.53 16.02 -5.36
N SER A 203 -6.74 15.33 -4.54
CA SER A 203 -7.17 14.17 -3.80
C SER A 203 -6.81 14.26 -2.33
N VAL A 204 -7.45 13.43 -1.52
CA VAL A 204 -7.20 13.31 -0.08
C VAL A 204 -6.64 11.95 0.28
N VAL A 205 -5.89 11.93 1.38
CA VAL A 205 -5.51 10.71 2.11
C VAL A 205 -6.22 10.76 3.45
N ARG A 206 -6.88 9.66 3.81
CA ARG A 206 -7.62 9.51 5.06
C ARG A 206 -6.87 8.60 6.01
N GLN A 207 -6.90 8.93 7.30
CA GLN A 207 -6.45 8.04 8.34
C GLN A 207 -7.44 6.89 8.46
N TYR A 208 -6.97 5.68 8.73
CA TYR A 208 -7.87 4.57 9.01
C TYR A 208 -8.69 4.82 10.31
N CYS A 209 -9.97 4.44 10.27
CA CYS A 209 -10.91 4.52 11.38
C CYS A 209 -12.07 3.53 11.16
N GLU A 210 -12.97 3.39 12.13
CA GLU A 210 -14.11 2.46 12.04
C GLU A 210 -15.39 3.08 11.42
N GLN A 211 -15.33 4.33 10.95
CA GLN A 211 -16.46 5.06 10.39
C GLN A 211 -16.55 4.86 8.87
N ALA A 212 -17.75 5.01 8.30
CA ALA A 212 -17.99 4.91 6.86
C ALA A 212 -17.14 5.90 6.04
N ILE A 213 -16.86 7.08 6.62
CA ILE A 213 -15.97 8.09 6.04
C ILE A 213 -14.96 8.49 7.10
N CYS A 214 -13.70 8.15 6.88
CA CYS A 214 -12.65 8.42 7.86
C CYS A 214 -12.02 9.81 7.77
N PRO A 215 -11.42 10.33 8.86
CA PRO A 215 -10.82 11.65 8.88
C PRO A 215 -9.74 11.84 7.81
N ILE A 216 -9.78 12.98 7.12
CA ILE A 216 -8.75 13.38 6.17
C ILE A 216 -7.51 13.84 6.92
N ILE A 217 -6.34 13.30 6.57
CA ILE A 217 -5.04 13.67 7.16
C ILE A 217 -4.12 14.39 6.19
N THR A 218 -4.32 14.21 4.88
CA THR A 218 -3.51 14.91 3.88
C THR A 218 -4.36 15.27 2.67
N TYR A 219 -4.05 16.43 2.10
CA TYR A 219 -4.58 16.91 0.83
C TYR A 219 -3.45 17.08 -0.17
N THR A 220 -3.67 16.67 -1.42
CA THR A 220 -2.70 16.84 -2.52
C THR A 220 -3.38 17.42 -3.75
N PHE A 221 -2.87 18.53 -4.26
CA PHE A 221 -3.36 19.21 -5.46
C PHE A 221 -2.23 19.40 -6.47
N LYS A 222 -2.55 19.37 -7.76
CA LYS A 222 -1.57 19.56 -8.84
C LYS A 222 -1.98 20.70 -9.77
N ASN A 223 -0.99 21.49 -10.20
CA ASN A 223 -1.11 22.49 -11.26
C ASN A 223 0.13 22.45 -12.14
N GLY A 224 0.04 21.79 -13.29
CA GLY A 224 1.20 21.51 -14.14
C GLY A 224 2.25 20.71 -13.36
N THR A 225 3.45 21.27 -13.23
CA THR A 225 4.56 20.65 -12.49
C THR A 225 4.65 21.04 -11.01
N THR A 226 3.66 21.80 -10.53
CA THR A 226 3.57 22.24 -9.13
C THR A 226 2.59 21.37 -8.36
N THR A 227 3.04 20.83 -7.23
CA THR A 227 2.23 20.06 -6.26
C THR A 227 2.06 20.87 -4.99
N TYR A 228 0.83 20.92 -4.48
CA TYR A 228 0.47 21.56 -3.21
C TYR A 228 0.03 20.45 -2.25
N ARG A 229 0.71 20.34 -1.11
CA ARG A 229 0.40 19.35 -0.07
C ARG A 229 -0.01 20.07 1.21
N LEU A 230 -1.14 19.70 1.79
CA LEU A 230 -1.53 20.12 3.13
C LEU A 230 -1.62 18.92 4.03
N SER A 231 -1.08 19.01 5.25
CA SER A 231 -1.05 17.92 6.22
C SER A 231 -1.69 18.35 7.53
N LYS A 232 -2.65 17.55 8.01
CA LYS A 232 -3.24 17.70 9.36
C LYS A 232 -2.36 17.07 10.45
N ILE A 233 -1.36 16.28 10.07
CA ILE A 233 -0.46 15.60 11.02
C ILE A 233 0.50 16.61 11.66
N ASP A 234 1.07 17.47 10.83
CA ASP A 234 2.09 18.43 11.24
C ASP A 234 1.69 19.89 10.96
N ASN A 235 0.42 20.11 10.59
CA ASN A 235 -0.18 21.42 10.34
C ASN A 235 0.59 22.26 9.33
N SER A 236 0.89 21.69 8.17
CA SER A 236 1.74 22.30 7.15
C SER A 236 1.07 22.48 5.79
N LEU A 237 1.53 23.48 5.05
CA LEU A 237 1.36 23.66 3.60
C LEU A 237 2.74 23.61 2.95
N THR A 238 2.93 22.64 2.06
CA THR A 238 4.13 22.51 1.22
C THR A 238 3.77 22.74 -0.25
N VAL A 239 4.56 23.56 -0.96
CA VAL A 239 4.46 23.73 -2.41
C VAL A 239 5.75 23.27 -3.05
N ILE A 240 5.65 22.31 -3.97
CA ILE A 240 6.77 21.63 -4.61
C ILE A 240 6.66 21.85 -6.11
N GLN A 241 7.70 22.35 -6.77
CA GLN A 241 7.73 22.50 -8.22
C GLN A 241 8.93 21.76 -8.78
N ASN A 242 8.72 20.87 -9.76
CA ASN A 242 9.78 20.05 -10.34
C ASN A 242 10.64 19.33 -9.28
N GLY A 243 10.01 18.83 -8.20
CA GLY A 243 10.68 18.16 -7.09
C GLY A 243 11.40 19.07 -6.09
N LYS A 244 11.43 20.39 -6.31
CA LYS A 244 12.01 21.37 -5.38
C LYS A 244 10.94 22.01 -4.51
N ILE A 245 11.15 22.03 -3.19
CA ILE A 245 10.29 22.76 -2.26
C ILE A 245 10.45 24.26 -2.50
N LEU A 246 9.36 24.92 -2.89
CA LEU A 246 9.27 26.37 -3.05
C LEU A 246 8.70 27.05 -1.81
N LEU A 247 7.87 26.33 -1.06
CA LEU A 247 7.21 26.82 0.14
C LEU A 247 7.04 25.67 1.13
N ASP A 248 7.30 25.95 2.39
CA ASP A 248 6.90 25.12 3.52
C ASP A 248 6.49 26.06 4.67
N GLU A 249 5.21 26.05 5.02
CA GLU A 249 4.64 26.94 6.04
C GLU A 249 3.80 26.14 7.02
N LYS A 250 3.92 26.51 8.30
CA LYS A 250 2.97 26.07 9.32
C LYS A 250 1.72 26.94 9.30
N GLY A 251 0.61 26.34 9.71
CA GLY A 251 -0.67 27.03 9.79
C GLY A 251 -1.59 26.42 10.82
N ILE A 252 -2.82 26.94 10.85
CA ILE A 252 -3.84 26.58 11.83
C ILE A 252 -5.07 26.10 11.06
N TRP A 253 -5.57 24.92 11.43
CA TRP A 253 -6.86 24.42 10.99
C TRP A 253 -7.98 25.08 11.79
N LYS A 254 -9.05 25.49 11.11
CA LYS A 254 -10.20 26.16 11.73
C LYS A 254 -11.46 25.36 11.50
N GLU A 255 -12.22 25.16 12.57
CA GLU A 255 -13.57 24.61 12.51
C GLU A 255 -14.55 25.75 12.20
N HIS A 256 -15.04 25.77 10.96
CA HIS A 256 -16.05 26.71 10.45
C HIS A 256 -15.68 28.22 10.51
N GLN A 257 -16.18 28.98 9.53
CA GLN A 257 -16.18 30.45 9.53
C GLN A 257 -17.58 30.94 9.20
#